data_AF-A0A0P0QI07-F1
#
_entry.id   AF-A0A0P0QI07-F1
#
_cell.length_a   1.000
_cell.length_b   1.000
_cell.length_c   1.000
_cell.angle_alpha   90.00
_cell.angle_beta   90.00
_cell.angle_gamma   90.00
#
_symmetry.space_group_name_H-M   'P 1'
#
loop_
_entity.id
_entity.type
_entity.pdbx_description
1 polymer ?
#
loop_
_entity_poly.entity_id
_entity_poly.type
_entity_poly.pdbx_seq_one_letter_code
_entity_poly.pdbx_strand_id
1 'polypeptide(L)'
;MPDKKLLITCLTALLLTGCSPAPSMVVFGASFPDWLFCLCGGVAGMVAIHLLLRTPEKRAWLAPQLLTYPALTALIAMLTWLLVFPH
;
A
#
# COMPACT_ATOMS: atom_id res chain seq x y z
N MET A 1 21.67 -13.92 23.14
CA MET A 1 21.70 -13.76 21.67
C MET A 1 20.38 -14.31 21.16
N PRO A 2 19.46 -13.49 20.63
CA PRO A 2 18.19 -14.01 20.14
C PRO A 2 18.47 -14.99 19.01
N ASP A 3 17.88 -16.18 19.10
CA ASP A 3 18.04 -17.21 18.08
C ASP A 3 17.55 -16.65 16.74
N LYS A 4 18.31 -16.86 15.66
CA LYS A 4 17.91 -16.42 14.31
C LYS A 4 16.49 -16.87 13.95
N LYS A 5 16.05 -18.01 14.51
CA LYS A 5 14.68 -18.53 14.37
C LYS A 5 13.62 -17.57 14.95
N LEU A 6 13.86 -17.03 16.16
CA LEU A 6 12.97 -16.06 16.80
C LEU A 6 12.86 -14.76 16.00
N LEU A 7 13.99 -14.28 15.46
CA LEU A 7 14.00 -13.09 14.61
C LEU A 7 13.21 -13.30 13.30
N ILE A 8 13.36 -14.46 12.66
CA ILE A 8 12.59 -14.81 11.46
C ILE A 8 11.09 -14.89 11.79
N THR A 9 10.71 -15.54 12.90
CA THR A 9 9.30 -15.66 13.30
C THR A 9 8.65 -14.30 13.56
N CYS A 10 9.33 -13.40 14.27
CA CYS A 10 8.83 -12.03 14.48
C CYS A 10 8.68 -11.27 13.16
N LEU A 11 9.65 -11.40 12.26
CA LEU A 11 9.59 -10.74 10.95
C LEU A 11 8.41 -11.25 10.13
N THR A 12 8.19 -12.57 10.10
CA THR A 12 7.04 -13.16 9.40
C THR A 12 5.71 -12.77 10.04
N ALA A 13 5.63 -12.71 11.37
CA ALA A 13 4.41 -12.29 12.06
C ALA A 13 4.06 -10.83 11.72
N LEU A 14 5.07 -9.95 11.67
CA LEU A 14 4.88 -8.55 11.29
C LEU A 14 4.40 -8.41 9.84
N LEU A 15 4.96 -9.22 8.93
CA LEU A 15 4.57 -9.24 7.51
C LEU A 15 3.15 -9.78 7.26
N LEU A 16 2.61 -10.60 8.17
CA LEU A 16 1.28 -11.20 8.05
C LEU A 16 0.15 -10.39 8.73
N THR A 17 0.47 -9.26 9.36
CA THR A 17 -0.52 -8.45 10.11
C THR A 17 -1.74 -8.05 9.28
N GLY A 18 -1.58 -7.81 7.97
CA GLY A 18 -2.68 -7.46 7.07
C GLY A 18 -3.54 -8.65 6.58
N CYS A 19 -3.31 -9.86 7.05
CA CYS A 19 -4.09 -11.06 6.67
C CYS A 19 -5.40 -11.14 7.49
N SER A 20 -6.28 -10.15 7.30
CA SER A 20 -7.56 -10.03 8.00
C SER A 20 -8.67 -9.66 7.00
N PRO A 21 -9.95 -10.03 7.23
CA PRO A 21 -11.06 -9.60 6.39
C PRO A 21 -11.11 -8.07 6.32
N ALA A 22 -11.24 -7.53 5.11
CA ALA A 22 -11.34 -6.09 4.92
C ALA A 22 -12.66 -5.55 5.51
N PRO A 23 -12.62 -4.54 6.40
CA PRO A 23 -13.80 -3.86 6.89
C PRO A 23 -14.67 -3.32 5.75
N SER A 24 -15.97 -3.62 5.79
CA SER A 24 -16.94 -2.97 4.91
C SER A 24 -17.51 -1.73 5.59
N MET A 25 -17.42 -0.58 4.93
CA MET A 25 -18.03 0.67 5.36
C MET A 25 -19.34 0.88 4.59
N VAL A 26 -20.43 1.17 5.29
CA VAL A 26 -21.72 1.47 4.64
C VAL A 26 -21.76 2.95 4.29
N VAL A 27 -21.82 3.27 3.00
CA VAL A 27 -21.90 4.64 2.48
C VAL A 27 -23.07 4.73 1.51
N PHE A 28 -23.96 5.70 1.73
CA PHE A 28 -25.20 5.87 0.94
C PHE A 28 -26.09 4.62 0.84
N GLY A 29 -26.04 3.74 1.85
CA GLY A 29 -26.81 2.49 1.87
C GLY A 29 -26.18 1.34 1.08
N ALA A 30 -24.98 1.50 0.53
CA ALA A 30 -24.19 0.44 -0.10
C ALA A 30 -22.93 0.14 0.72
N SER A 31 -22.56 -1.14 0.81
CA SER A 31 -21.35 -1.58 1.51
C SER A 31 -20.14 -1.51 0.59
N PHE A 32 -19.25 -0.55 0.84
CA PHE A 32 -17.98 -0.41 0.13
C PHE A 32 -16.84 -0.90 1.02
N PRO A 33 -15.88 -1.65 0.48
CA PRO A 33 -14.69 -1.97 1.24
C PRO A 33 -13.81 -0.73 1.42
N ASP A 34 -13.21 -0.61 2.58
CA ASP A 34 -12.35 0.49 3.02
C ASP A 34 -11.08 0.69 2.17
N TRP A 35 -10.52 -0.38 1.60
CA TRP A 35 -9.39 -0.29 0.67
C TRP A 35 -9.70 0.54 -0.60
N LEU A 36 -10.97 0.67 -1.02
CA LEU A 36 -11.33 1.53 -2.14
C LEU A 36 -11.10 3.01 -1.83
N PHE A 37 -11.35 3.45 -0.59
CA PHE A 37 -11.05 4.81 -0.18
C PHE A 37 -9.54 5.03 -0.09
N CYS A 38 -8.80 4.03 0.38
CA CYS A 38 -7.35 4.06 0.42
C CYS A 38 -6.71 4.16 -0.97
N LEU A 39 -7.39 3.64 -2.01
CA LEU A 39 -6.95 3.80 -3.40
C LEU A 39 -6.86 5.27 -3.82
N CYS A 40 -7.76 6.14 -3.34
CA CYS A 40 -7.68 7.58 -3.60
C CYS A 40 -6.39 8.18 -3.03
N GLY A 41 -6.03 7.79 -1.79
CA GLY A 41 -4.76 8.16 -1.17
C GLY A 41 -3.55 7.59 -1.91
N GLY A 42 -3.64 6.33 -2.36
CA GLY A 42 -2.63 5.67 -3.19
C GLY A 42 -2.36 6.42 -4.49
N VAL A 43 -3.42 6.84 -5.20
CA VAL A 43 -3.31 7.61 -6.44
C VAL A 43 -2.69 8.99 -6.16
N ALA A 44 -3.14 9.68 -5.11
CA ALA A 44 -2.58 10.97 -4.71
C ALA A 44 -1.08 10.86 -4.39
N GLY A 45 -0.68 9.83 -3.65
CA GLY A 45 0.72 9.52 -3.34
C GLY A 45 1.54 9.20 -4.58
N MET A 46 1.02 8.38 -5.50
CA MET A 46 1.68 8.08 -6.76
C MET A 46 1.84 9.33 -7.63
N VAL A 47 0.83 10.22 -7.67
CA VAL A 47 0.94 11.51 -8.36
C VAL A 47 2.06 12.35 -7.75
N ALA A 48 2.12 12.48 -6.42
CA ALA A 48 3.20 13.21 -5.76
C ALA A 48 4.60 12.66 -6.08
N ILE A 49 4.77 11.34 -6.02
CA ILE A 49 6.02 10.65 -6.42
C ILE A 49 6.35 10.93 -7.88
N HIS A 50 5.35 10.81 -8.77
CA HIS A 50 5.52 11.07 -10.19
C HIS A 50 5.98 12.51 -10.44
N LEU A 51 5.38 13.50 -9.76
CA LEU A 51 5.78 14.91 -9.83
C LEU A 51 7.24 15.10 -9.40
N LEU A 52 7.66 14.44 -8.32
CA LEU A 52 9.02 14.52 -7.78
C LEU A 52 10.06 13.85 -8.69
N LEU A 53 9.67 12.81 -9.43
CA LEU A 53 10.51 12.04 -10.33
C LEU A 53 10.40 12.48 -11.81
N ARG A 54 9.82 13.66 -12.09
CA ARG A 54 9.65 14.18 -13.45
C ARG A 54 10.95 14.43 -14.21
N THR A 55 12.10 14.52 -13.53
CA THR A 55 13.41 14.66 -14.17
C THR A 55 13.71 13.49 -15.11
N PRO A 56 14.24 13.75 -16.33
CA PRO A 56 14.40 12.75 -17.39
C PRO A 56 15.27 11.55 -16.98
N GLU A 57 16.33 11.76 -16.21
CA GLU A 57 17.17 10.66 -15.69
C GLU A 57 16.41 9.73 -14.73
N LYS A 58 15.47 10.27 -13.96
CA LYS A 58 14.69 9.52 -12.97
C LYS A 58 13.48 8.81 -13.58
N ARG A 59 13.04 9.22 -14.78
CA ARG A 59 11.95 8.52 -15.48
C ARG A 59 12.31 7.09 -15.87
N ALA A 60 13.59 6.82 -16.13
CA ALA A 60 14.07 5.46 -16.41
C ALA A 60 13.80 4.49 -15.24
N TRP A 61 13.83 4.98 -14.00
CA TRP A 61 13.51 4.18 -12.81
C TRP A 61 12.04 3.75 -12.74
N LEU A 62 11.13 4.44 -13.43
CA LEU A 62 9.71 4.11 -13.43
C LEU A 62 9.30 3.23 -14.62
N ALA A 63 10.23 2.86 -15.51
CA ALA A 63 9.96 1.95 -16.61
C ALA A 63 10.01 0.48 -16.13
N PRO A 64 9.07 -0.39 -16.53
CA PRO A 64 7.89 -0.12 -17.36
C PRO A 64 6.76 0.56 -16.58
N GLN A 65 6.31 1.73 -17.04
CA GLN A 65 5.31 2.54 -16.32
C GLN A 65 4.00 1.79 -16.07
N LEU A 66 3.62 0.89 -16.98
CA LEU A 66 2.39 0.11 -16.88
C LEU A 66 2.36 -0.80 -15.64
N LEU A 67 3.52 -1.25 -15.16
CA LEU A 67 3.61 -2.06 -13.93
C LEU A 67 3.89 -1.19 -12.71
N THR A 68 4.86 -0.28 -12.82
CA THR A 68 5.36 0.48 -11.67
C THR A 68 4.31 1.41 -11.07
N TYR A 69 3.47 2.05 -11.89
CA TYR A 69 2.46 3.01 -11.42
C TYR A 69 1.35 2.33 -10.64
N PRO A 70 0.66 1.28 -11.17
CA PRO A 70 -0.34 0.58 -10.38
C PRO A 70 0.26 -0.15 -9.19
N ALA A 71 1.49 -0.69 -9.29
CA ALA A 71 2.15 -1.33 -8.15
C ALA A 71 2.43 -0.36 -7.01
N LEU A 72 3.00 0.83 -7.30
CA LEU A 72 3.23 1.86 -6.29
C LEU A 72 1.92 2.40 -5.72
N THR A 73 0.91 2.62 -6.58
CA THR A 73 -0.43 3.04 -6.16
C THR A 73 -1.04 2.03 -5.19
N ALA A 74 -0.98 0.74 -5.53
CA ALA A 74 -1.48 -0.35 -4.69
C ALA A 74 -0.68 -0.45 -3.38
N LEU A 75 0.65 -0.32 -3.43
CA LEU A 75 1.50 -0.34 -2.25
C LEU A 75 1.15 0.79 -1.28
N ILE A 76 1.03 2.02 -1.77
CA ILE A 76 0.67 3.18 -0.95
C ILE A 76 -0.74 3.04 -0.40
N ALA A 77 -1.69 2.57 -1.23
CA ALA A 77 -3.06 2.31 -0.79
C ALA A 77 -3.09 1.27 0.34
N MET A 78 -2.38 0.15 0.20
CA MET A 78 -2.30 -0.90 1.21
C MET A 78 -1.60 -0.46 2.49
N LEU A 79 -0.52 0.33 2.38
CA LEU A 79 0.15 0.92 3.56
C LEU A 79 -0.77 1.90 4.28
N THR A 80 -1.47 2.76 3.54
CA THR A 80 -2.43 3.71 4.12
C THR A 80 -3.55 2.95 4.81
N TRP A 81 -4.06 1.89 4.17
CA TRP A 81 -5.08 1.02 4.72
C TRP A 81 -4.62 0.40 6.05
N LEU A 82 -3.44 -0.23 6.07
CA LEU A 82 -2.87 -0.88 7.26
C LEU A 82 -2.61 0.09 8.43
N LEU A 83 -2.27 1.35 8.12
CA LEU A 83 -1.96 2.37 9.13
C LEU A 83 -3.21 3.09 9.67
N VAL A 84 -4.24 3.28 8.83
CA VAL A 84 -5.42 4.09 9.16
C VAL A 84 -6.60 3.23 9.63
N PHE A 85 -6.70 1.99 9.14
CA PHE A 85 -7.73 1.02 9.51
C PHE A 85 -7.10 -0.13 10.29
N PRO A 86 -6.75 0.08 11.57
CA PRO A 86 -6.33 -1.01 12.44
C PRO A 86 -7.47 -2.03 12.55
N HIS A 87 -7.08 -3.30 12.48
CA HIS A 87 -7.95 -4.48 12.54
C HIS A 87 -8.72 -4.59 13.85
#